data_AF-A0ABD3VYE3-F1
#
_entry.id   AF-A0ABD3VYE3-F1
#
_cell.length_a   1.000
_cell.length_b   1.000
_cell.length_c   1.000
_cell.angle_alpha   90.00
_cell.angle_beta   90.00
_cell.angle_gamma   90.00
#
_symmetry.space_group_name_H-M   'P 1'
#
loop_
_entity.id
_entity.type
_entity.pdbx_description
1 polymer ?
#
loop_
_entity_poly.entity_id
_entity_poly.type
_entity_poly.pdbx_seq_one_letter_code
_entity_poly.pdbx_strand_id
1 'polypeptide(L)'
;REEMSDLASQAEEETEENKLDNSEEGRFMCWGCGEFGQHCHGQTKEVSFADGLVSKFSQQYNMRIKLVGCGASHTIAVTSK
;
A
#
# COMPACT_ATOMS: atom_id res chain seq x y z
N ARG A 1 -43.43 -14.32 12.10
CA ARG A 1 -42.31 -14.73 12.99
C ARG A 1 -41.16 -15.37 12.20
N GLU A 2 -41.18 -15.29 10.86
CA GLU A 2 -40.12 -15.86 10.00
C GLU A 2 -39.35 -14.80 9.20
N GLU A 3 -39.85 -13.55 9.09
CA GLU A 3 -39.08 -12.49 8.39
C GLU A 3 -37.92 -11.90 9.21
N MET A 4 -37.81 -12.27 10.50
CA MET A 4 -36.77 -11.74 11.40
C MET A 4 -35.56 -12.68 11.52
N SER A 5 -35.58 -13.85 10.88
CA SER A 5 -34.39 -14.75 10.79
C SER A 5 -33.55 -14.48 9.54
N ASP A 6 -34.17 -14.01 8.45
CA ASP A 6 -33.46 -13.77 7.18
C ASP A 6 -32.61 -12.48 7.20
N LEU A 7 -32.91 -11.57 8.12
CA LEU A 7 -32.09 -10.37 8.37
C LEU A 7 -30.85 -10.67 9.24
N ALA A 8 -30.87 -11.76 10.00
CA ALA A 8 -29.73 -12.19 10.81
C ALA A 8 -28.73 -13.02 9.97
N SER A 9 -29.20 -13.71 8.93
CA SER A 9 -28.35 -14.49 8.02
C SER A 9 -27.62 -13.64 6.97
N GLN A 10 -28.06 -12.41 6.72
CA GLN A 10 -27.38 -11.47 5.80
C GLN A 10 -26.38 -10.53 6.49
N ALA A 11 -26.23 -10.61 7.82
CA ALA A 11 -25.34 -9.73 8.58
C ALA A 11 -23.94 -10.35 8.84
N GLU A 12 -23.70 -11.61 8.47
CA GLU A 12 -22.45 -12.32 8.79
C GLU A 12 -21.54 -12.58 7.57
N GLU A 13 -21.91 -12.10 6.37
CA GLU A 13 -21.13 -12.24 5.13
C GLU A 13 -20.52 -10.91 4.63
N GLU A 14 -20.04 -10.08 5.55
CA GLU A 14 -19.09 -8.99 5.24
C GLU A 14 -17.84 -9.17 6.12
N THR A 15 -17.13 -10.27 5.92
CA THR A 15 -15.84 -10.51 6.56
C THR A 15 -14.69 -10.26 5.58
N GLU A 16 -13.66 -9.57 6.08
CA GLU A 16 -12.27 -9.57 5.60
C GLU A 16 -11.74 -8.53 4.58
N GLU A 17 -12.44 -7.47 4.16
CA GLU A 17 -11.82 -6.51 3.21
C GLU A 17 -11.15 -5.27 3.80
N ASN A 18 -11.06 -5.10 5.12
CA ASN A 18 -10.36 -3.94 5.69
C ASN A 18 -9.61 -4.22 7.01
N LYS A 19 -8.97 -5.39 7.10
CA LYS A 19 -7.86 -5.53 8.06
C LYS A 19 -6.72 -4.66 7.54
N LEU A 20 -6.60 -3.46 8.08
CA LEU A 20 -5.35 -2.71 8.09
C LEU A 20 -4.28 -3.65 8.66
N ASP A 21 -3.53 -4.28 7.75
CA ASP A 21 -2.46 -5.18 8.10
C ASP A 21 -1.41 -4.36 8.84
N ASN A 22 -1.39 -4.49 10.17
CA ASN A 22 -0.32 -3.94 11.01
C ASN A 22 0.97 -4.74 10.85
N SER A 23 1.04 -5.70 9.93
CA SER A 23 2.31 -6.34 9.60
C SER A 23 3.24 -5.34 8.92
N GLU A 24 4.50 -5.44 9.30
CA GLU A 24 5.64 -4.79 8.66
C GLU A 24 5.87 -5.32 7.23
N GLU A 25 5.17 -6.38 6.85
CA GLU A 25 5.38 -7.13 5.62
C GLU A 25 4.76 -6.40 4.43
N GLY A 26 5.59 -6.08 3.44
CA GLY A 26 5.15 -5.34 2.25
C GLY A 26 5.17 -3.81 2.40
N ARG A 27 5.69 -3.27 3.51
CA ARG A 27 5.98 -1.84 3.62
C ARG A 27 7.17 -1.48 2.74
N PHE A 28 7.02 -0.41 1.96
CA PHE A 28 8.04 0.06 1.04
C PHE A 28 8.59 1.41 1.49
N MET A 29 9.90 1.50 1.62
CA MET A 29 10.59 2.74 1.96
C MET A 29 11.52 3.18 0.83
N CYS A 30 11.53 4.48 0.53
CA CYS A 30 12.44 5.09 -0.43
C CYS A 30 12.71 6.55 -0.02
N TRP A 31 13.98 6.98 -0.05
CA TRP A 31 14.39 8.31 0.38
C TRP A 31 15.59 8.79 -0.44
N GLY A 32 16.00 10.05 -0.24
CA GLY A 32 17.11 10.68 -0.94
C GLY A 32 16.66 11.59 -2.08
N CYS A 33 17.51 11.72 -3.09
CA CYS A 33 17.33 12.66 -4.20
C CYS A 33 15.99 12.42 -4.95
N GLY A 34 15.26 13.52 -5.18
CA GLY A 34 13.99 13.51 -5.90
C GLY A 34 14.02 14.16 -7.27
N GLU A 35 15.19 14.53 -7.81
CA GLU A 35 15.30 15.31 -9.06
C GLU A 35 14.41 14.79 -10.20
N PHE A 36 14.22 13.46 -10.29
CA PHE A 36 13.37 12.80 -11.28
C PHE A 36 12.14 12.09 -10.70
N GLY A 37 11.84 12.28 -9.42
CA GLY A 37 10.71 11.65 -8.71
C GLY A 37 10.90 10.14 -8.46
N GLN A 38 12.13 9.66 -8.48
CA GLN A 38 12.47 8.23 -8.39
C GLN A 38 12.08 7.59 -7.05
N HIS A 39 11.80 8.37 -6.01
CA HIS A 39 11.40 7.85 -4.69
C HIS A 39 9.90 7.52 -4.59
N CYS A 40 9.11 7.64 -5.67
CA CYS A 40 7.69 7.24 -5.70
C CYS A 40 6.74 8.04 -4.78
N HIS A 41 7.12 9.23 -4.31
CA HIS A 41 6.24 10.09 -3.49
C HIS A 41 5.40 11.09 -4.32
N GLY A 42 5.49 11.02 -5.66
CA GLY A 42 4.74 11.92 -6.55
C GLY A 42 5.22 13.38 -6.53
N GLN A 43 6.47 13.61 -6.13
CA GLN A 43 7.09 14.93 -6.00
C GLN A 43 8.59 14.83 -6.32
N THR A 44 9.28 15.96 -6.51
CA THR A 44 10.68 15.99 -6.98
C THR A 44 11.71 16.61 -6.03
N LYS A 45 11.30 16.91 -4.81
CA LYS A 45 12.19 17.35 -3.72
C LYS A 45 12.81 16.14 -3.04
N GLU A 46 13.95 16.38 -2.40
CA GLU A 46 14.61 15.37 -1.56
C GLU A 46 13.68 14.88 -0.44
N VAL A 47 13.71 13.57 -0.20
CA VAL A 47 12.94 12.90 0.86
C VAL A 47 13.89 12.45 1.95
N SER A 48 13.61 12.80 3.21
CA SER A 48 14.43 12.37 4.33
C SER A 48 14.19 10.89 4.66
N PHE A 49 15.12 10.25 5.37
CA PHE A 49 14.91 8.88 5.86
C PHE A 49 13.62 8.76 6.72
N ALA A 50 13.34 9.77 7.54
CA ALA A 50 12.16 9.78 8.42
C ALA A 50 10.84 9.83 7.64
N ASP A 51 10.85 10.45 6.46
CA ASP A 51 9.68 10.59 5.59
C ASP A 51 9.64 9.51 4.48
N GLY A 52 10.54 8.53 4.51
CA GLY A 52 10.75 7.62 3.39
C GLY A 52 9.65 6.57 3.17
N LEU A 53 8.64 6.49 4.03
CA LEU A 53 7.57 5.49 3.89
C LEU A 53 6.65 5.83 2.71
N VAL A 54 6.63 4.96 1.71
CA VAL A 54 5.74 5.08 0.53
C VAL A 54 4.46 4.31 0.79
N SER A 55 3.42 5.00 1.27
CA SER A 55 2.14 4.39 1.62
C SER A 55 1.22 4.09 0.43
N LYS A 56 1.52 4.66 -0.75
CA LYS A 56 0.62 4.63 -1.90
C LYS A 56 0.25 3.21 -2.35
N PHE A 57 1.20 2.27 -2.34
CA PHE A 57 0.96 0.91 -2.82
C PHE A 57 0.02 0.12 -1.89
N SER A 58 0.25 0.19 -0.58
CA SER A 58 -0.56 -0.53 0.40
C SER A 58 -1.89 0.17 0.67
N GLN A 59 -1.88 1.47 0.98
CA GLN A 59 -3.08 2.18 1.43
C GLN A 59 -4.03 2.58 0.30
N GLN A 60 -3.49 2.99 -0.86
CA GLN A 60 -4.34 3.47 -1.96
C GLN A 60 -4.75 2.34 -2.91
N TYR A 61 -3.87 1.37 -3.14
CA TYR A 61 -4.09 0.33 -4.16
C TYR A 61 -4.27 -1.08 -3.59
N ASN A 62 -4.14 -1.26 -2.28
CA ASN A 62 -4.21 -2.56 -1.61
C ASN A 62 -3.27 -3.60 -2.28
N MET A 63 -2.07 -3.17 -2.66
CA MET A 63 -1.05 -3.98 -3.32
C MET A 63 0.16 -4.21 -2.43
N ARG A 64 0.76 -5.41 -2.54
CA ARG A 64 2.04 -5.74 -1.88
C ARG A 64 3.20 -5.68 -2.85
N ILE A 65 4.30 -5.07 -2.42
CA ILE A 65 5.55 -5.00 -3.20
C ILE A 65 6.26 -6.36 -3.09
N LYS A 66 6.64 -6.94 -4.24
CA LYS A 66 7.35 -8.21 -4.34
C LYS A 66 8.81 -8.02 -4.71
N LEU A 67 9.10 -7.11 -5.64
CA LEU A 67 10.45 -6.81 -6.11
C LEU A 67 10.59 -5.31 -6.35
N VAL A 68 11.79 -4.80 -6.11
CA VAL A 68 12.16 -3.41 -6.40
C VAL A 68 13.51 -3.40 -7.12
N GLY A 69 13.60 -2.59 -8.18
CA GLY A 69 14.85 -2.31 -8.88
C GLY A 69 15.04 -0.81 -9.06
N CYS A 70 16.26 -0.33 -8.83
CA CYS A 70 16.63 1.08 -8.94
C CYS A 70 17.72 1.25 -10.02
N GLY A 71 17.53 2.25 -10.88
CA GLY A 71 18.56 2.78 -11.76
C GLY A 71 19.06 4.13 -11.25
N ALA A 72 19.79 4.88 -12.09
CA ALA A 72 20.31 6.20 -11.72
C ALA A 72 19.19 7.20 -11.37
N SER A 73 18.11 7.18 -12.14
CA SER A 73 17.02 8.17 -12.04
C SER A 73 15.63 7.55 -12.13
N HIS A 74 15.50 6.23 -11.92
CA HIS A 74 14.21 5.53 -12.00
C HIS A 74 14.11 4.40 -10.98
N THR A 75 12.88 4.09 -10.59
CA THR A 75 12.53 2.98 -9.70
C THR A 75 11.42 2.16 -10.35
N ILE A 76 11.57 0.85 -10.34
CA ILE A 76 10.58 -0.11 -10.85
C ILE A 76 10.17 -1.00 -9.68
N ALA A 77 8.87 -1.17 -9.49
CA ALA A 77 8.31 -2.06 -8.49
C ALA A 77 7.38 -3.09 -9.15
N VAL A 78 7.52 -4.35 -8.76
CA VAL A 78 6.60 -5.43 -9.12
C VAL A 78 5.68 -5.66 -7.93
N THR A 79 4.37 -5.57 -8.15
CA THR A 79 3.35 -5.75 -7.12
C THR A 79 2.53 -7.02 -7.33
N SER A 80 1.92 -7.51 -6.25
CA SER A 80 0.81 -8.46 -6.32
C SER A 80 -0.40 -7.89 -5.57
N LYS A 81 -1.60 -8.36 -5.94
CA LYS A 81 -2.74 -8.34 -5.03
C LYS A 81 -2.51 -9.36 -3.91
#